data_AF-M0FDQ3-F1
#
_entry.id   AF-M0FDQ3-F1
#
_cell.length_a   1.000
_cell.length_b   1.000
_cell.length_c   1.000
_cell.angle_alpha   90.00
_cell.angle_beta   90.00
_cell.angle_gamma   90.00
#
_symmetry.space_group_name_H-M   'P 1'
#
loop_
_entity.id
_entity.type
_entity.pdbx_description
1 polymer ?
#
loop_
_entity_poly.entity_id
_entity_poly.type
_entity_poly.pdbx_seq_one_letter_code
_entity_poly.pdbx_strand_id
1 'polypeptide(L)'
;MTDVDASDRSGDEVDRLSAQQSLGYWTEKAEENIDEWGVQDVETLLLAIQEELGELTQAHLEARHEGGDTERIAAELDDLAALCIQLRWRLEQR
;
A
#
# COMPACT_ATOMS: atom_id res chain seq x y z
N MET A 1 21.08 6.73 36.31
CA MET A 1 21.69 6.76 34.96
C MET A 1 20.94 5.70 34.17
N THR A 2 19.94 6.11 33.41
CA THR A 2 18.98 5.26 32.71
C THR A 2 19.53 4.89 31.33
N ASP A 3 20.10 3.70 31.21
CA ASP A 3 20.40 3.04 29.94
C ASP A 3 19.12 2.37 29.41
N VAL A 4 18.18 3.17 28.90
CA VAL A 4 16.96 2.66 28.23
C VAL A 4 16.85 3.17 26.78
N ASP A 5 17.75 4.04 26.31
CA ASP A 5 17.35 5.00 25.26
C ASP A 5 18.16 4.93 23.94
N ALA A 6 18.99 3.89 23.74
CA ALA A 6 19.82 3.78 22.52
C ALA A 6 19.32 2.69 21.54
N SER A 7 18.83 1.55 22.02
CA SER A 7 18.35 0.46 21.14
C SER A 7 16.94 0.69 20.58
N ASP A 8 16.10 1.45 21.31
CA ASP A 8 14.72 1.75 20.92
C ASP A 8 14.66 2.79 19.80
N ARG A 9 15.53 3.82 19.87
CA ARG A 9 15.65 4.85 18.81
C ARG A 9 16.18 4.29 17.49
N SER A 10 17.07 3.29 17.54
CA SER A 10 17.58 2.64 16.34
C SER A 10 16.53 1.77 15.64
N GLY A 11 15.56 1.20 16.37
CA GLY A 11 14.45 0.45 15.78
C GLY A 11 13.48 1.39 15.05
N ASP A 12 13.08 2.47 15.71
CA ASP A 12 12.16 3.49 15.16
C ASP A 12 12.71 4.19 13.90
N GLU A 13 14.03 4.37 13.81
CA GLU A 13 14.69 4.92 12.62
C GLU A 13 14.72 3.93 11.45
N VAL A 14 14.96 2.64 11.70
CA VAL A 14 14.92 1.57 10.70
C VAL A 14 13.50 1.37 10.17
N ASP A 15 12.49 1.39 11.04
CA ASP A 15 11.08 1.26 10.66
C ASP A 15 10.63 2.44 9.79
N ARG A 16 11.09 3.66 10.09
CA ARG A 16 10.82 4.85 9.25
C ARG A 16 11.49 4.77 7.90
N LEU A 17 12.73 4.30 7.82
CA LEU A 17 13.44 4.11 6.55
C LEU A 17 12.72 3.08 5.68
N SER A 18 12.24 1.97 6.28
CA SER A 18 11.43 0.97 5.58
C SER A 18 10.10 1.56 5.09
N ALA A 19 9.40 2.35 5.92
CA ALA A 19 8.15 2.97 5.53
C ALA A 19 8.34 4.01 4.41
N GLN A 20 9.45 4.75 4.42
CA GLN A 20 9.80 5.67 3.33
C GLN A 20 10.08 4.93 2.02
N GLN A 21 10.78 3.80 2.08
CA GLN A 21 11.02 2.96 0.90
C GLN A 21 9.71 2.42 0.32
N SER A 22 8.81 1.90 1.18
CA SER A 22 7.48 1.45 0.76
C SER A 22 6.66 2.59 0.15
N LEU A 23 6.69 3.79 0.74
CA LEU A 23 5.97 4.94 0.19
C LEU A 23 6.50 5.35 -1.19
N GLY A 24 7.82 5.31 -1.39
CA GLY A 24 8.44 5.56 -2.70
C GLY A 24 7.94 4.56 -3.74
N TYR A 25 8.02 3.27 -3.42
CA TYR A 25 7.54 2.20 -4.29
C TYR A 25 6.04 2.32 -4.64
N TRP A 26 5.17 2.56 -3.65
CA TRP A 26 3.73 2.74 -3.91
C TRP A 26 3.41 4.02 -4.69
N THR A 27 4.25 5.06 -4.55
CA THR A 27 4.14 6.28 -5.34
C THR A 27 4.47 5.99 -6.81
N GLU A 28 5.54 5.26 -7.09
CA GLU A 28 5.90 4.83 -8.45
C GLU A 28 4.77 4.01 -9.06
N LYS A 29 4.23 3.03 -8.33
CA LYS A 29 3.09 2.21 -8.79
C LYS A 29 1.82 3.05 -9.02
N ALA A 30 1.56 4.05 -8.19
CA ALA A 30 0.47 5.00 -8.38
C ALA A 30 0.66 5.85 -9.66
N GLU A 31 1.89 6.21 -10.01
CA GLU A 31 2.21 6.90 -11.27
C GLU A 31 2.01 5.96 -12.48
N GLU A 32 2.47 4.71 -12.39
CA GLU A 32 2.27 3.69 -13.44
C GLU A 32 0.78 3.47 -13.76
N ASN A 33 -0.07 3.40 -12.72
CA ASN A 33 -1.51 3.31 -12.90
C ASN A 33 -2.11 4.53 -13.65
N ILE A 34 -1.56 5.73 -13.44
CA ILE A 34 -1.98 6.94 -14.18
C ILE A 34 -1.50 6.87 -15.63
N ASP A 35 -0.28 6.39 -15.87
CA ASP A 35 0.25 6.24 -17.22
C ASP A 35 -0.55 5.22 -18.03
N GLU A 36 -1.03 4.14 -17.40
CA GLU A 36 -1.82 3.11 -18.06
C GLU A 36 -3.28 3.51 -18.28
N TRP A 37 -3.96 4.03 -17.25
CA TRP A 37 -5.41 4.23 -17.26
C TRP A 37 -5.85 5.69 -17.32
N GLY A 38 -4.91 6.62 -17.18
CA GLY A 38 -5.18 8.05 -17.02
C GLY A 38 -5.64 8.41 -15.61
N VAL A 39 -5.80 9.73 -15.38
CA VAL A 39 -6.28 10.25 -14.11
C VAL A 39 -7.77 9.92 -13.92
N GLN A 40 -8.07 9.19 -12.84
CA GLN A 40 -9.43 8.80 -12.49
C GLN A 40 -10.14 9.84 -11.59
N ASP A 41 -11.47 9.82 -11.59
CA ASP A 41 -12.28 10.57 -10.63
C ASP A 41 -12.36 9.87 -9.27
N VAL A 42 -12.94 10.56 -8.27
CA VAL A 42 -12.97 10.06 -6.89
C VAL A 42 -13.82 8.79 -6.79
N GLU A 43 -14.95 8.75 -7.49
CA GLU A 43 -15.87 7.63 -7.51
C GLU A 43 -15.22 6.38 -8.11
N THR A 44 -14.50 6.51 -9.23
CA THR A 44 -13.79 5.40 -9.87
C THR A 44 -12.65 4.90 -9.00
N LEU A 45 -11.88 5.78 -8.36
CA LEU A 45 -10.83 5.39 -7.42
C LEU A 45 -11.40 4.63 -6.22
N LEU A 46 -12.55 5.05 -5.68
CA LEU A 46 -13.19 4.34 -4.57
C LEU A 46 -13.69 2.95 -4.96
N LEU A 47 -14.18 2.78 -6.20
CA LEU A 47 -14.57 1.46 -6.71
C LEU A 47 -13.36 0.55 -6.89
N ALA A 48 -12.28 1.05 -7.49
CA ALA A 48 -11.03 0.29 -7.63
C ALA A 48 -10.46 -0.12 -6.27
N ILE A 49 -10.46 0.78 -5.28
CA ILE A 49 -10.06 0.47 -3.89
C ILE A 49 -10.91 -0.66 -3.30
N GLN A 50 -12.21 -0.68 -3.57
CA GLN A 50 -13.10 -1.75 -3.10
C GLN A 50 -12.76 -3.09 -3.75
N GLU A 51 -12.41 -3.09 -5.04
CA GLU A 51 -11.98 -4.28 -5.78
C GLU A 51 -10.67 -4.83 -5.17
N GLU A 52 -9.62 -4.01 -5.06
CA GLU A 52 -8.33 -4.43 -4.50
C GLU A 52 -8.42 -4.91 -3.04
N LEU A 53 -9.27 -4.26 -2.23
CA LEU A 53 -9.53 -4.74 -0.87
C LEU A 53 -10.19 -6.13 -0.87
N GLY A 54 -11.07 -6.39 -1.85
CA GLY A 54 -11.67 -7.69 -2.08
C GLY A 54 -10.62 -8.73 -2.46
N GLU A 55 -9.72 -8.40 -3.38
CA GLU A 55 -8.64 -9.27 -3.83
C GLU A 55 -7.65 -9.59 -2.70
N LEU A 56 -7.23 -8.58 -1.93
CA LEU A 56 -6.39 -8.75 -0.75
C LEU A 56 -7.05 -9.69 0.28
N THR A 57 -8.35 -9.51 0.50
CA THR A 57 -9.13 -10.38 1.40
C THR A 57 -9.15 -11.80 0.89
N GLN A 58 -9.39 -11.99 -0.42
CA GLN A 58 -9.40 -13.29 -1.06
C GLN A 58 -8.02 -13.97 -0.97
N ALA A 59 -6.95 -13.29 -1.36
CA ALA A 59 -5.58 -13.79 -1.30
C ALA A 59 -5.21 -14.25 0.12
N HIS A 60 -5.61 -13.48 1.15
CA HIS A 60 -5.40 -13.88 2.54
C HIS A 60 -6.14 -15.16 2.92
N LEU A 61 -7.42 -15.28 2.55
CA LEU A 61 -8.24 -16.44 2.88
C LEU A 61 -7.77 -17.70 2.12
N GLU A 62 -7.43 -17.57 0.84
CA GLU A 62 -6.88 -18.64 0.01
C GLU A 62 -5.54 -19.14 0.58
N ALA A 63 -4.61 -18.23 0.90
CA ALA A 63 -3.33 -18.59 1.50
C ALA A 63 -3.52 -19.31 2.85
N ARG A 64 -4.47 -18.86 3.67
CA ARG A 64 -4.73 -19.41 5.00
C ARG A 64 -5.42 -20.76 4.98
N HIS A 65 -6.38 -20.95 4.08
CA HIS A 65 -7.32 -22.08 4.13
C HIS A 65 -7.19 -23.05 2.97
N GLU A 66 -6.59 -22.62 1.85
CA GLU A 66 -6.59 -23.36 0.58
C GLU A 66 -5.17 -23.63 0.07
N GLY A 67 -4.14 -23.20 0.80
CA GLY A 67 -2.75 -23.32 0.37
C GLY A 67 -2.40 -22.41 -0.81
N GLY A 68 -3.14 -21.30 -0.94
CA GLY A 68 -2.90 -20.27 -1.94
C GLY A 68 -1.55 -19.55 -1.77
N ASP A 69 -1.19 -18.78 -2.78
CA ASP A 69 0.08 -18.07 -2.84
C ASP A 69 0.14 -16.91 -1.83
N THR A 70 1.11 -16.96 -0.91
CA THR A 70 1.33 -15.91 0.09
C THR A 70 1.94 -14.64 -0.49
N GLU A 71 2.64 -14.73 -1.63
CA GLU A 71 3.22 -13.55 -2.30
C GLU A 71 2.12 -12.65 -2.87
N ARG A 72 0.99 -13.25 -3.27
CA ARG A 72 -0.19 -12.53 -3.73
C ARG A 72 -0.72 -11.52 -2.70
N ILE A 73 -0.65 -11.84 -1.40
CA ILE A 73 -1.08 -10.92 -0.33
C ILE A 73 -0.29 -9.60 -0.38
N ALA A 74 1.02 -9.67 -0.60
CA ALA A 74 1.85 -8.47 -0.69
C ALA A 74 1.51 -7.69 -1.97
N ALA A 75 1.33 -8.37 -3.10
CA ALA A 75 0.95 -7.74 -4.35
C ALA A 75 -0.37 -6.96 -4.24
N GLU A 76 -1.45 -7.60 -3.75
CA GLU A 76 -2.76 -6.92 -3.62
C GLU A 76 -2.70 -5.75 -2.61
N LEU A 77 -1.86 -5.88 -1.57
CA LEU A 77 -1.66 -4.78 -0.63
C LEU A 77 -0.95 -3.58 -1.29
N ASP A 78 0.02 -3.85 -2.17
CA ASP A 78 0.75 -2.82 -2.91
C ASP A 78 -0.15 -2.12 -3.93
N ASP A 79 -1.03 -2.86 -4.61
CA ASP A 79 -2.07 -2.29 -5.50
C ASP A 79 -3.05 -1.40 -4.73
N LEU A 80 -3.56 -1.88 -3.60
CA LEU A 80 -4.44 -1.10 -2.73
C LEU A 80 -3.76 0.19 -2.21
N ALA A 81 -2.48 0.12 -1.84
CA ALA A 81 -1.73 1.26 -1.35
C ALA A 81 -1.55 2.34 -2.44
N ALA A 82 -1.22 1.92 -3.67
CA ALA A 82 -1.10 2.83 -4.83
C ALA A 82 -2.41 3.58 -5.10
N LEU A 83 -3.56 2.88 -5.08
CA LEU A 83 -4.87 3.52 -5.27
C LEU A 83 -5.22 4.51 -4.14
N CYS A 84 -4.83 4.22 -2.89
CA CYS A 84 -5.01 5.16 -1.78
C CYS A 84 -4.20 6.46 -1.98
N ILE A 85 -2.99 6.35 -2.53
CA ILE A 85 -2.16 7.51 -2.88
C ILE A 85 -2.82 8.33 -3.99
N GLN A 86 -3.30 7.69 -5.06
CA GLN A 86 -4.02 8.38 -6.13
C GLN A 86 -5.27 9.11 -5.61
N LEU A 87 -6.05 8.48 -4.73
CA LEU A 87 -7.19 9.11 -4.08
C LEU A 87 -6.76 10.34 -3.28
N ARG A 88 -5.67 10.25 -2.52
CA ARG A 88 -5.14 11.38 -1.77
C ARG A 88 -4.77 12.54 -2.69
N TRP A 89 -4.02 12.29 -3.77
CA TRP A 89 -3.69 13.31 -4.77
C TRP A 89 -4.93 13.93 -5.39
N ARG A 90 -5.95 13.12 -5.68
CA ARG A 90 -7.20 13.60 -6.28
C ARG A 90 -7.98 14.51 -5.35
N LEU A 91 -7.96 14.24 -4.04
CA LEU A 91 -8.61 15.07 -3.02
C LEU A 91 -7.87 16.39 -2.76
N GLU A 92 -6.56 16.44 -2.94
CA GLU A 92 -5.74 17.66 -2.78
C GLU A 92 -5.86 18.61 -3.97
N GLN A 93 -6.22 18.11 -5.15
CA GLN A 93 -6.43 18.90 -6.37
C GLN A 93 -7.84 19.50 -6.47
N ARG A 94 -8.61 19.51 -5.37
CA ARG A 94 -9.97 20.05 -5.32
C ARG A 94 -10.01 21.58 -5.19
#